data_AF-A0A7J6RFA7-F1
#
_entry.id   AF-A0A7J6RFA7-F1
#
_cell.length_a   1.000
_cell.length_b   1.000
_cell.length_c   1.000
_cell.angle_alpha   90.00
_cell.angle_beta   90.00
_cell.angle_gamma   90.00
#
_symmetry.space_group_name_H-M   'P 1'
#
loop_
_entity.id
_entity.type
_entity.pdbx_description
1 polymer ?
#
loop_
_entity_poly.entity_id
_entity_poly.type
_entity_poly.pdbx_seq_one_letter_code
_entity_poly.pdbx_strand_id
1 'polypeptide(L)'
;EEVLDLAIVIPTAPTQTERRCTIRDSWGRQLADVRERGTRKVKLYFVIGDTTELASGERTSLETEKAQYGDIHELTGFKDGYSRLGLKVIETFKGAQQLFGKFRLLLKTDTDSYVHIQRLISALEEKGAFELARIYAGEF
;
A
#
# COMPACT_ATOMS: atom_id res chain seq x y z
N GLU A 1 7.69 16.58 -11.92
CA GLU A 1 7.28 15.52 -10.98
C GLU A 1 7.67 14.18 -11.54
N GLU A 2 8.27 13.35 -10.70
CA GLU A 2 8.62 11.97 -11.03
C GLU A 2 7.36 11.08 -11.04
N VAL A 3 7.21 10.20 -12.02
CA VAL A 3 6.06 9.29 -12.13
C VAL A 3 6.45 7.92 -11.57
N LEU A 4 5.65 7.39 -10.64
CA LEU A 4 5.80 6.03 -10.12
C LEU A 4 5.29 5.00 -11.13
N ASP A 5 6.00 3.89 -11.32
CA ASP A 5 5.55 2.81 -12.18
C ASP A 5 4.44 2.00 -11.51
N LEU A 6 4.59 1.70 -10.22
CA LEU A 6 3.63 0.91 -9.45
C LEU A 6 3.44 1.50 -8.03
N ALA A 7 2.22 1.93 -7.74
CA ALA A 7 1.78 2.27 -6.39
C ALA A 7 1.10 1.04 -5.76
N ILE A 8 1.43 0.72 -4.51
CA ILE A 8 0.85 -0.40 -3.78
C ILE A 8 0.14 0.13 -2.53
N VAL A 9 -1.13 -0.23 -2.37
CA VAL A 9 -1.92 0.11 -1.19
C VAL A 9 -2.38 -1.13 -0.45
N ILE A 10 -2.22 -1.12 0.87
CA ILE A 10 -2.63 -2.22 1.74
C ILE A 10 -3.51 -1.66 2.87
N PRO A 11 -4.84 -1.77 2.75
CA PRO A 11 -5.73 -1.38 3.84
C PRO A 11 -5.46 -2.24 5.09
N THR A 12 -5.12 -1.61 6.21
CA THR A 12 -4.89 -2.28 7.52
C THR A 12 -5.60 -1.52 8.63
N ALA A 13 -6.03 -2.17 9.70
CA ALA A 13 -6.49 -1.44 10.88
C ALA A 13 -5.29 -0.80 11.61
N PRO A 14 -5.47 0.34 12.31
CA PRO A 14 -4.38 0.99 13.04
C PRO A 14 -3.67 0.06 14.03
N THR A 15 -4.42 -0.82 14.69
CA THR A 15 -3.93 -1.80 15.67
C THR A 15 -3.20 -3.00 15.07
N GLN A 16 -3.23 -3.19 13.75
CA GLN A 16 -2.61 -4.34 13.07
C GLN A 16 -1.13 -4.13 12.75
N THR A 17 -0.35 -3.60 13.69
CA THR A 17 1.11 -3.37 13.54
C THR A 17 1.85 -4.65 13.18
N GLU A 18 1.53 -5.77 13.82
CA GLU A 18 2.19 -7.06 13.55
C GLU A 18 2.04 -7.46 12.07
N ARG A 19 0.84 -7.32 11.48
CA ARG A 19 0.61 -7.63 10.07
C ARG A 19 1.44 -6.75 9.13
N ARG A 20 1.56 -5.45 9.45
CA ARG A 20 2.41 -4.54 8.68
C ARG A 20 3.88 -4.94 8.77
N CYS A 21 4.37 -5.26 9.97
CA CYS A 21 5.72 -5.77 10.17
C CYS A 21 5.96 -7.07 9.40
N THR A 22 5.05 -8.04 9.46
CA THR A 22 5.17 -9.30 8.70
C THR A 22 5.30 -9.04 7.20
N ILE A 23 4.54 -8.10 6.64
CA ILE A 23 4.66 -7.74 5.21
C ILE A 23 6.01 -7.10 4.92
N ARG A 24 6.45 -6.13 5.74
CA ARG A 24 7.76 -5.48 5.60
C ARG A 24 8.90 -6.50 5.67
N ASP A 25 8.81 -7.47 6.59
CA ASP A 25 9.83 -8.48 6.84
C ASP A 25 9.79 -9.67 5.87
N SER A 26 8.71 -9.83 5.11
CA SER A 26 8.56 -10.88 4.12
C SER A 26 8.71 -10.32 2.70
N TRP A 27 7.62 -10.27 1.93
CA TRP A 27 7.67 -9.89 0.53
C TRP A 27 7.97 -8.39 0.31
N GLY A 28 7.72 -7.54 1.31
CA GLY A 28 8.07 -6.12 1.28
C GLY A 28 9.57 -5.88 1.09
N ARG A 29 10.44 -6.80 1.54
CA ARG A 29 11.90 -6.71 1.33
C ARG A 29 12.29 -6.69 -0.14
N GLN A 30 11.50 -7.33 -1.01
CA GLN A 30 11.74 -7.32 -2.46
C GLN A 30 11.68 -5.91 -3.07
N LEU A 31 11.05 -4.93 -2.40
CA LEU A 31 11.00 -3.55 -2.88
C LEU A 31 12.39 -2.87 -2.86
N ALA A 32 13.27 -3.27 -1.93
CA ALA A 32 14.64 -2.77 -1.90
C ALA A 32 15.41 -3.24 -3.15
N ASP A 33 15.29 -4.54 -3.50
CA ASP A 33 15.93 -5.12 -4.68
C ASP A 33 15.47 -4.44 -5.98
N VAL A 34 14.16 -4.16 -6.11
CA VAL A 34 13.60 -3.48 -7.28
C VAL A 34 14.18 -2.08 -7.44
N ARG A 35 14.32 -1.36 -6.31
CA ARG A 35 14.88 -0.01 -6.26
C ARG A 35 16.37 -0.01 -6.60
N GLU A 36 17.15 -0.92 -6.02
CA GLU A 36 18.61 -1.02 -6.26
C GLU A 36 18.93 -1.38 -7.70
N ARG A 37 18.14 -2.25 -8.32
CA ARG A 37 18.29 -2.61 -9.74
C ARG A 37 17.89 -1.48 -10.69
N GLY A 38 17.20 -0.44 -10.20
CA GLY A 38 16.71 0.67 -11.02
C GLY A 38 15.66 0.26 -12.06
N THR A 39 15.08 -0.93 -11.93
CA THR A 39 14.15 -1.50 -12.94
C THR A 39 12.84 -0.71 -13.02
N ARG A 40 12.22 -0.41 -11.87
CA ARG A 40 10.95 0.33 -11.78
C ARG A 40 10.86 1.11 -10.48
N LYS A 41 10.07 2.18 -10.48
CA LYS A 41 9.77 3.00 -9.31
C LYS A 41 8.52 2.46 -8.64
N VAL A 42 8.72 1.75 -7.54
CA VAL A 42 7.64 1.11 -6.78
C VAL A 42 7.57 1.70 -5.39
N LYS A 43 6.35 2.02 -4.92
CA LYS A 43 6.11 2.53 -3.57
C LYS A 43 4.92 1.83 -2.94
N LEU A 44 5.01 1.56 -1.66
CA LEU A 44 3.97 0.91 -0.87
C LEU A 44 3.52 1.82 0.26
N TYR A 45 2.22 1.88 0.50
CA TYR A 45 1.62 2.46 1.69
C TYR A 45 0.62 1.51 2.34
N PHE A 46 0.70 1.39 3.66
CA PHE A 46 -0.38 0.88 4.48
C PHE A 46 -1.41 1.98 4.70
N VAL A 47 -2.68 1.70 4.46
CA VAL A 47 -3.76 2.68 4.64
C VAL A 47 -4.58 2.32 5.86
N ILE A 48 -4.56 3.17 6.87
CA ILE A 48 -5.27 2.99 8.14
C ILE A 48 -6.46 3.94 8.24
N GLY A 49 -7.44 3.60 9.06
CA GLY A 49 -8.49 4.53 9.48
C GLY A 49 -7.99 5.48 10.57
N ASP A 50 -8.92 6.31 11.04
CA ASP A 50 -8.71 7.28 12.10
C ASP A 50 -8.24 6.62 13.41
N THR A 51 -7.35 7.31 14.09
CA THR A 51 -6.68 6.87 15.32
C THR A 51 -7.28 7.49 16.58
N THR A 52 -8.33 8.32 16.46
CA THR A 52 -8.98 9.01 17.57
C THR A 52 -9.52 8.10 18.67
N GLU A 53 -9.92 6.87 18.34
CA GLU A 53 -10.47 5.90 19.29
C GLU A 53 -9.41 4.93 19.86
N LEU A 54 -8.14 5.07 19.49
CA LEU A 54 -7.07 4.21 20.01
C LEU A 54 -6.77 4.46 21.47
N ALA A 55 -6.43 3.40 22.21
CA ALA A 55 -5.86 3.55 23.53
C ALA A 55 -4.53 4.31 23.45
N SER A 56 -4.16 5.02 24.53
CA SER A 56 -2.95 5.85 24.56
C SER A 56 -1.67 5.08 24.20
N GLY A 57 -1.55 3.83 24.67
CA GLY A 57 -0.42 2.96 24.33
C GLY A 57 -0.38 2.57 22.84
N GLU A 58 -1.52 2.23 22.25
CA GLU A 58 -1.64 1.87 20.83
C GLU A 58 -1.31 3.08 19.94
N ARG A 59 -1.79 4.26 20.31
CA ARG A 59 -1.50 5.50 19.59
C ARG A 59 -0.01 5.83 19.62
N THR A 60 0.64 5.74 20.78
CA THR A 60 2.09 5.98 20.90
C THR A 60 2.89 4.99 20.05
N SER A 61 2.50 3.70 20.06
CA SER A 61 3.16 2.68 19.24
C SER A 61 3.00 2.96 17.74
N LEU A 62 1.80 3.36 17.30
CA LEU A 62 1.53 3.70 15.91
C LEU A 62 2.27 4.94 15.45
N GLU A 63 2.34 6.00 16.27
CA GLU A 63 3.11 7.20 15.93
C GLU A 63 4.62 6.90 15.83
N THR A 64 5.13 6.00 16.69
CA THR A 64 6.51 5.51 16.58
C THR A 64 6.71 4.76 15.27
N GLU A 65 5.79 3.88 14.89
CA GLU A 65 5.82 3.15 13.62
C GLU A 65 5.76 4.10 12.41
N LYS A 66 4.85 5.08 12.43
CA LYS A 66 4.72 6.12 11.39
C LYS A 66 6.03 6.87 11.20
N ALA A 67 6.65 7.30 12.31
CA ALA A 67 7.92 8.02 12.29
C ALA A 67 9.09 7.15 11.78
N GLN A 68 9.10 5.86 12.13
CA GLN A 68 10.17 4.94 11.76
C GLN A 68 10.14 4.56 10.27
N TYR A 69 8.96 4.25 9.73
CA TYR A 69 8.85 3.65 8.38
C TYR A 69 8.36 4.64 7.31
N GLY A 70 7.58 5.66 7.68
CA GLY A 70 7.06 6.64 6.73
C GLY A 70 6.14 6.06 5.64
N ASP A 71 5.64 4.84 5.83
CA ASP A 71 4.85 4.06 4.87
C ASP A 71 3.40 3.86 5.32
N ILE A 72 2.91 4.67 6.25
CA ILE A 72 1.53 4.64 6.76
C ILE A 72 0.82 5.92 6.34
N HIS A 73 -0.36 5.75 5.74
CA HIS A 73 -1.30 6.82 5.42
C HIS A 73 -2.57 6.66 6.23
N GLU A 74 -2.97 7.73 6.92
CA GLU A 74 -4.15 7.76 7.78
C GLU A 74 -5.31 8.47 7.10
N LEU A 75 -6.44 7.78 6.99
CA LEU A 75 -7.70 8.34 6.50
C LEU A 75 -8.41 9.07 7.66
N THR A 76 -8.13 10.35 7.83
CA THR A 76 -8.73 11.18 8.90
C THR A 76 -10.26 11.10 8.88
N GLY A 77 -10.86 10.81 10.03
CA GLY A 77 -12.32 10.65 10.18
C GLY A 77 -12.89 9.32 9.67
N PHE A 78 -12.07 8.41 9.15
CA PHE A 78 -12.52 7.08 8.74
C PHE A 78 -12.46 6.09 9.92
N LYS A 79 -13.59 5.86 10.59
CA LYS A 79 -13.67 4.81 11.61
C LYS A 79 -13.62 3.41 11.00
N ASP A 80 -12.59 2.65 11.34
CA ASP A 80 -12.38 1.29 10.86
C ASP A 80 -13.44 0.30 11.35
N GLY A 81 -13.71 -0.71 10.53
CA GLY A 81 -14.64 -1.78 10.85
C GLY A 81 -14.83 -2.73 9.67
N TYR A 82 -15.11 -4.00 9.97
CA TYR A 82 -15.24 -5.04 8.93
C TYR A 82 -16.30 -4.70 7.88
N SER A 83 -17.47 -4.23 8.31
CA SER A 83 -18.55 -3.78 7.41
C SER A 83 -18.19 -2.57 6.55
N ARG A 84 -17.09 -1.88 6.86
CA ARG A 84 -16.63 -0.67 6.17
C ARG A 84 -15.42 -0.91 5.27
N LEU A 85 -14.94 -2.15 5.13
CA LEU A 85 -13.79 -2.47 4.28
C LEU A 85 -13.97 -1.99 2.84
N GLY A 86 -15.16 -2.17 2.25
CA GLY A 86 -15.46 -1.67 0.90
C GLY A 86 -15.33 -0.14 0.81
N LEU A 87 -15.85 0.60 1.80
CA LEU A 87 -15.69 2.06 1.87
C LEU A 87 -14.22 2.45 2.03
N LYS A 88 -13.44 1.70 2.81
CA LYS A 88 -12.01 1.95 2.99
C LYS A 88 -11.25 1.85 1.68
N VAL A 89 -11.59 0.87 0.84
CA VAL A 89 -10.99 0.72 -0.51
C VAL A 89 -11.36 1.93 -1.38
N ILE A 90 -12.61 2.39 -1.34
CA ILE A 90 -13.05 3.57 -2.09
C ILE A 90 -12.27 4.82 -1.66
N GLU A 91 -12.17 5.08 -0.35
CA GLU A 91 -11.44 6.23 0.17
C GLU A 91 -9.93 6.14 -0.12
N THR A 92 -9.36 4.93 -0.05
CA THR A 92 -7.98 4.67 -0.50
C THR A 92 -7.77 5.07 -1.95
N PHE A 93 -8.69 4.69 -2.84
CA PHE A 93 -8.58 5.01 -4.27
C PHE A 93 -8.74 6.49 -4.56
N LYS A 94 -9.67 7.17 -3.87
CA LYS A 94 -9.83 8.63 -3.95
C LYS A 94 -8.55 9.36 -3.52
N GLY A 95 -7.93 8.90 -2.44
CA GLY A 95 -6.71 9.48 -1.88
C GLY A 95 -5.42 9.09 -2.62
N ALA A 96 -5.43 8.05 -3.47
CA ALA A 96 -4.22 7.49 -4.07
C ALA A 96 -3.40 8.54 -4.85
N GLN A 97 -4.04 9.42 -5.62
CA GLN A 97 -3.32 10.46 -6.36
C GLN A 97 -2.67 11.50 -5.42
N GLN A 98 -3.30 11.83 -4.29
CA GLN A 98 -2.70 12.73 -3.30
C GLN A 98 -1.55 12.04 -2.54
N LEU A 99 -1.69 10.75 -2.27
CA LEU A 99 -0.71 9.95 -1.54
C LEU A 99 0.56 9.66 -2.34
N PHE A 100 0.41 9.34 -3.63
CA PHE A 100 1.51 8.90 -4.49
C PHE A 100 1.95 9.94 -5.52
N GLY A 101 1.16 10.99 -5.76
CA GLY A 101 1.34 11.85 -6.91
C GLY A 101 0.93 11.14 -8.21
N LYS A 102 1.76 11.23 -9.24
CA LYS A 102 1.53 10.56 -10.52
C LYS A 102 2.05 9.12 -10.47
N PHE A 103 1.21 8.17 -10.83
CA PHE A 103 1.58 6.76 -10.97
C PHE A 103 0.94 6.14 -12.21
N ARG A 104 1.54 5.07 -12.75
CA ARG A 104 1.03 4.36 -13.93
C ARG A 104 0.03 3.29 -13.54
N LEU A 105 0.36 2.48 -12.53
CA LEU A 105 -0.46 1.38 -12.03
C LEU A 105 -0.67 1.48 -10.52
N LEU A 106 -1.84 1.03 -10.06
CA LEU A 106 -2.18 0.88 -8.65
C LEU A 106 -2.51 -0.58 -8.36
N LEU A 107 -1.78 -1.18 -7.42
CA LEU A 107 -2.08 -2.49 -6.87
C LEU A 107 -2.70 -2.32 -5.48
N LYS A 108 -3.92 -2.81 -5.31
CA LYS A 108 -4.47 -3.06 -3.97
C LYS A 108 -4.18 -4.50 -3.58
N THR A 109 -3.74 -4.72 -2.35
CA THR A 109 -3.61 -6.05 -1.76
C THR A 109 -4.11 -6.06 -0.32
N ASP A 110 -4.40 -7.25 0.22
CA ASP A 110 -4.77 -7.46 1.61
C ASP A 110 -3.57 -7.88 2.46
N THR A 111 -3.77 -7.87 3.77
CA THR A 111 -2.72 -8.16 4.76
C THR A 111 -2.33 -9.63 4.85
N ASP A 112 -3.15 -10.51 4.31
CA ASP A 112 -3.01 -11.96 4.25
C ASP A 112 -2.59 -12.45 2.85
N SER A 113 -2.24 -11.53 1.95
CA SER A 113 -1.68 -11.84 0.64
C SER A 113 -0.15 -11.82 0.65
N TYR A 114 0.45 -12.69 -0.15
CA TYR A 114 1.88 -12.64 -0.49
C TYR A 114 2.08 -12.23 -1.95
N VAL A 115 2.84 -11.16 -2.19
CA VAL A 115 3.09 -10.66 -3.55
C VAL A 115 4.53 -10.94 -3.97
N HIS A 116 4.72 -11.72 -5.04
CA HIS A 116 6.04 -11.87 -5.65
C HIS A 116 6.33 -10.70 -6.59
N ILE A 117 6.88 -9.61 -6.05
CA ILE A 117 7.04 -8.32 -6.73
C ILE A 117 7.84 -8.45 -8.03
N GLN A 118 8.96 -9.17 -8.03
CA GLN A 118 9.78 -9.32 -9.24
C GLN A 118 9.01 -10.00 -10.38
N ARG A 119 8.30 -11.11 -10.09
CA ARG A 119 7.47 -11.80 -11.07
C ARG A 119 6.31 -10.94 -11.56
N LEU A 120 5.69 -10.18 -10.66
CA LEU A 120 4.62 -9.24 -11.02
C LEU A 120 5.13 -8.19 -12.01
N ILE A 121 6.28 -7.57 -11.73
CA ILE A 121 6.89 -6.57 -12.62
C ILE A 121 7.20 -7.19 -13.98
N SER A 122 7.87 -8.34 -14.04
CA SER A 122 8.18 -9.01 -15.31
C SER A 122 6.91 -9.32 -16.11
N ALA A 123 5.87 -9.83 -15.47
CA ALA A 123 4.59 -10.12 -16.14
C ALA A 123 3.88 -8.86 -16.66
N LEU A 124 3.97 -7.74 -15.93
CA LEU A 124 3.44 -6.45 -16.37
C LEU A 124 4.24 -5.89 -17.55
N GLU A 125 5.56 -6.06 -17.57
CA GLU A 125 6.43 -5.66 -18.68
C GLU A 125 6.18 -6.47 -19.95
N GLU A 126 6.11 -7.80 -19.84
CA GLU A 126 5.80 -8.70 -20.95
C GLU A 126 4.46 -8.38 -21.61
N LYS A 127 3.49 -7.90 -20.82
CA LYS A 127 2.17 -7.49 -21.30
C LYS A 127 2.12 -6.03 -21.77
N GLY A 128 3.21 -5.28 -21.68
CA GLY A 128 3.26 -3.84 -21.97
C GLY A 128 2.35 -3.02 -21.06
N ALA A 129 2.01 -3.52 -19.87
CA ALA A 129 0.94 -2.99 -19.01
C ALA A 129 1.19 -1.56 -18.55
N PHE A 130 2.47 -1.16 -18.37
CA PHE A 130 2.83 0.20 -17.99
C PHE A 130 2.46 1.23 -19.06
N GLU A 131 2.30 0.81 -20.32
CA GLU A 131 2.00 1.69 -21.46
C GLU A 131 0.52 1.66 -21.86
N LEU A 132 -0.28 0.80 -21.24
CA LEU A 132 -1.71 0.68 -21.51
C LEU A 132 -2.48 1.88 -20.97
N ALA A 133 -3.45 2.36 -21.74
CA ALA A 133 -4.35 3.41 -21.30
C ALA A 133 -5.33 2.95 -20.20
N ARG A 134 -5.67 1.65 -20.18
CA ARG A 134 -6.61 1.04 -19.23
C ARG A 134 -6.22 -0.40 -18.94
N ILE A 135 -6.24 -0.76 -17.67
CA ILE A 135 -6.05 -2.14 -17.20
C ILE A 135 -6.85 -2.34 -15.92
N TYR A 136 -7.47 -3.50 -15.82
CA TYR A 136 -8.01 -4.05 -14.58
C TYR A 136 -7.74 -5.56 -14.63
N ALA A 137 -7.00 -6.07 -13.65
CA ALA A 137 -6.49 -7.43 -13.67
C ALA A 137 -6.50 -8.01 -12.25
N GLY A 138 -6.80 -9.30 -12.15
CA GLY A 138 -6.94 -10.03 -10.90
C GLY A 138 -7.82 -11.25 -11.08
N GLU A 139 -7.96 -12.02 -10.01
CA GLU A 139 -8.96 -13.08 -9.87
C GLU A 139 -10.05 -12.52 -8.94
N PHE A 140 -11.31 -12.50 -9.39
CA PHE A 140 -12.44 -11.80 -8.75
C PHE A 140 -13.60 -12.74 -8.47
#